data_AF-A0A812N5S9-F1
#
_entry.id   AF-A0A812N5S9-F1
#
_cell.length_a   1.000
_cell.length_b   1.000
_cell.length_c   1.000
_cell.angle_alpha   90.00
_cell.angle_beta   90.00
_cell.angle_gamma   90.00
#
_symmetry.space_group_name_H-M   'P 1'
#
loop_
_entity.id
_entity.type
_entity.pdbx_description
1 polymer ?
#
loop_
_entity_poly.entity_id
_entity_poly.type
_entity_poly.pdbx_seq_one_letter_code
_entity_poly.pdbx_strand_id
1 'polypeptide(L)'
;MPSIRLLSLVQHSLQPGEKLKWIPWQLRLSSKQYSEIMEAKSSKPMRTEAQLLASAIYDDTPEMAVSHLRLSVSWLQRIQTVFRNAWALCGAAHLNNLKAFDKRVEHLALPDRADSSLKGPTTQELLAADRKIWNTISSLAASGWSLDEALYEVTSIRSDLANLLQPRPRPPPTPPGPNRRPNGGKGKGRGKGLQKPDSPSKSDSWPSNWVLKAKGKVLCKRYQRNLCALPNCKFAHLCAVRGCGKEHCAVDHDKKPS
;
A
#
# COMPACT_ATOMS: atom_id res chain seq x y z
N MET A 1 -17.07 14.51 4.63
CA MET A 1 -16.81 15.96 4.48
C MET A 1 -15.31 16.24 4.61
N PRO A 2 -14.75 17.15 3.80
CA PRO A 2 -13.37 17.60 3.94
C PRO A 2 -13.15 18.31 5.29
N SER A 3 -11.91 18.30 5.78
CA SER A 3 -11.52 19.06 6.97
C SER A 3 -11.51 20.56 6.69
N ILE A 4 -11.68 21.37 7.74
CA ILE A 4 -11.60 22.83 7.64
C ILE A 4 -10.25 23.30 7.09
N ARG A 5 -9.17 22.59 7.45
CA ARG A 5 -7.82 22.88 6.96
C ARG A 5 -7.72 22.67 5.45
N LEU A 6 -8.26 21.56 4.93
CA LEU A 6 -8.27 21.30 3.49
C LEU A 6 -9.10 22.36 2.75
N LEU A 7 -10.26 22.75 3.28
CA LEU A 7 -11.07 23.82 2.71
C LEU A 7 -10.31 25.15 2.69
N SER A 8 -9.59 25.49 3.76
CA SER A 8 -8.74 26.68 3.84
C SER A 8 -7.63 26.67 2.79
N LEU A 9 -6.96 25.53 2.55
CA LEU A 9 -5.93 25.41 1.51
C LEU A 9 -6.49 25.61 0.10
N VAL A 10 -7.67 25.05 -0.17
CA VAL A 10 -8.37 25.23 -1.46
C VAL A 10 -8.79 26.69 -1.62
N GLN A 11 -9.44 27.28 -0.61
CA GLN A 11 -9.90 28.67 -0.65
C GLN A 11 -8.76 29.65 -0.87
N HIS A 12 -7.61 29.45 -0.21
CA HIS A 12 -6.41 30.26 -0.44
C HIS A 12 -5.91 30.15 -1.87
N SER A 13 -6.02 28.97 -2.50
CA SER A 13 -5.60 28.76 -3.89
C SER A 13 -6.51 29.46 -4.91
N LEU A 14 -7.69 29.90 -4.49
CA LEU A 14 -8.67 30.61 -5.31
C LEU A 14 -8.64 32.13 -5.13
N GLN A 15 -7.80 32.64 -4.21
CA GLN A 15 -7.71 34.08 -4.00
C GLN A 15 -7.12 34.79 -5.22
N PRO A 16 -7.57 36.02 -5.54
CA PRO A 16 -7.01 36.79 -6.64
C PRO A 16 -5.50 36.97 -6.49
N GLY A 17 -4.73 36.65 -7.54
CA GLY A 17 -3.27 36.75 -7.55
C GLY A 17 -2.53 35.51 -7.04
N GLU A 18 -3.22 34.56 -6.41
CA GLU A 18 -2.64 33.26 -6.07
C GLU A 18 -2.68 32.30 -7.26
N LYS A 19 -1.67 31.42 -7.32
CA LYS A 19 -1.63 30.34 -8.31
C LYS A 19 -2.20 29.08 -7.69
N LEU A 20 -2.96 28.32 -8.47
CA LEU A 20 -3.44 27.01 -8.07
C LEU A 20 -2.25 26.13 -7.69
N LYS A 21 -2.19 25.65 -6.45
CA LYS A 21 -1.11 24.81 -5.94
C LYS A 21 -1.60 23.36 -5.79
N TRP A 22 -0.73 22.41 -6.15
CA TRP A 22 -1.01 21.00 -5.87
C TRP A 22 -1.01 20.74 -4.36
N ILE A 23 -2.09 20.12 -3.87
CA ILE A 23 -2.23 19.75 -2.46
C ILE A 23 -1.79 18.28 -2.29
N PRO A 24 -0.74 17.99 -1.50
CA PRO A 24 -0.29 16.64 -1.20
C PRO A 24 -1.40 15.77 -0.59
N TRP A 25 -1.36 14.47 -0.86
CA TRP A 25 -2.34 13.50 -0.35
C TRP A 25 -2.37 13.41 1.17
N GLN A 26 -1.22 13.66 1.80
CA GLN A 26 -1.05 13.73 3.25
C GLN A 26 -2.00 14.77 3.89
N LEU A 27 -2.27 15.87 3.17
CA LEU A 27 -3.11 16.98 3.65
C LEU A 27 -4.59 16.85 3.25
N ARG A 28 -4.95 15.83 2.45
CA ARG A 28 -6.32 15.59 1.97
C ARG A 28 -7.16 14.86 3.03
N LEU A 29 -7.23 15.43 4.23
CA LEU A 29 -7.92 14.84 5.39
C LEU A 29 -9.41 15.15 5.39
N SER A 30 -10.22 14.14 5.72
CA SER A 30 -11.62 14.37 6.12
C SER A 30 -11.70 15.03 7.49
N SER A 31 -12.84 15.67 7.81
CA SER A 31 -13.07 16.28 9.12
C SER A 31 -12.84 15.28 10.27
N LYS A 32 -13.39 14.06 10.15
CA LYS A 32 -13.19 12.99 11.13
C LYS A 32 -11.71 12.63 11.32
N GLN A 33 -10.98 12.39 10.23
CA GLN A 33 -9.54 12.05 10.32
C GLN A 33 -8.72 13.18 10.92
N TYR A 34 -9.07 14.43 10.61
CA TYR A 34 -8.42 15.60 11.18
C TYR A 34 -8.61 15.63 12.71
N SER A 35 -9.84 15.48 13.20
CA SER A 35 -10.13 15.44 14.64
C SER A 35 -9.41 14.28 15.33
N GLU A 36 -9.45 13.06 14.76
CA GLU A 36 -8.77 11.89 15.33
C GLU A 36 -7.25 12.10 15.48
N ILE A 37 -6.61 12.71 14.49
CA ILE A 37 -5.17 13.01 14.54
C ILE A 37 -4.88 14.09 15.59
N MET A 38 -5.72 15.12 15.68
CA MET A 38 -5.56 16.19 16.66
C MET A 38 -5.77 15.70 18.10
N GLU A 39 -6.79 14.87 18.34
CA GLU A 39 -7.07 14.23 19.63
C GLU A 39 -5.94 13.29 20.05
N ALA A 40 -5.40 12.51 19.11
CA ALA A 40 -4.24 11.65 19.36
C ALA A 40 -2.98 12.45 19.73
N LYS A 41 -2.87 13.72 19.30
CA LYS A 41 -1.77 14.62 19.66
C LYS A 41 -1.99 15.33 21.00
N SER A 42 -3.25 15.58 21.38
CA SER A 42 -3.61 16.29 22.62
C SER A 42 -3.50 15.42 23.87
N SER A 43 -3.35 14.09 23.74
CA SER A 43 -3.13 13.18 24.87
C SER A 43 -1.74 13.30 25.53
N LYS A 44 -0.94 14.31 25.15
CA LYS A 44 0.36 14.65 25.76
C LYS A 44 0.10 15.54 27.00
N PRO A 45 0.90 15.42 28.08
CA PRO A 45 0.67 16.13 29.35
C PRO A 45 0.59 17.65 29.18
N MET A 46 -0.07 18.32 30.14
CA MET A 46 -0.32 19.78 30.14
C MET A 46 0.94 20.56 29.76
N ARG A 47 0.86 21.27 28.63
CA ARG A 47 1.93 22.10 28.09
C ARG A 47 1.99 23.41 28.87
N THR A 48 3.19 23.85 29.24
CA THR A 48 3.45 25.21 29.73
C THR A 48 3.02 26.25 28.67
N GLU A 49 2.79 27.50 29.06
CA GLU A 49 2.39 28.58 28.13
C GLU A 49 3.37 28.74 26.95
N ALA A 50 4.67 28.62 27.20
CA ALA A 50 5.70 28.61 26.17
C ALA A 50 5.59 27.39 25.23
N GLN A 51 5.21 26.21 25.75
CA GLN A 51 4.95 25.02 24.92
C GLN A 51 3.62 25.09 24.18
N LEU A 52 2.62 25.81 24.70
CA LEU A 52 1.36 26.10 24.01
C LEU A 52 1.61 27.04 22.83
N LEU A 53 2.33 28.15 23.06
CA LEU A 53 2.75 29.09 22.02
C LEU A 53 3.66 28.41 21.00
N ALA A 54 4.66 27.65 21.45
CA ALA A 54 5.51 26.86 20.55
C ALA A 54 4.68 25.83 19.78
N SER A 55 3.67 25.20 20.37
CA SER A 55 2.79 24.31 19.61
C SER A 55 1.84 25.03 18.66
N ALA A 56 1.41 26.26 18.94
CA ALA A 56 0.61 27.04 17.99
C ALA A 56 1.45 27.53 16.80
N ILE A 57 2.74 27.79 17.03
CA ILE A 57 3.69 28.28 16.02
C ILE A 57 4.34 27.12 15.23
N TYR A 58 4.64 26.01 15.90
CA TYR A 58 5.33 24.84 15.35
C TYR A 58 4.45 23.59 15.29
N ASP A 59 3.11 23.70 15.36
CA ASP A 59 2.25 22.51 15.33
C ASP A 59 2.55 21.72 14.05
N ASP A 60 2.92 20.44 14.23
CA ASP A 60 3.07 19.53 13.11
C ASP A 60 1.74 19.52 12.36
N THR A 61 1.77 19.93 11.09
CA THR A 61 0.55 19.93 10.26
C THR A 61 -0.02 18.51 10.29
N PRO A 62 -1.31 18.32 10.64
CA PRO A 62 -1.89 16.99 10.70
C PRO A 62 -1.83 16.38 9.29
N GLU A 63 -1.12 15.26 9.20
CA GLU A 63 -0.83 14.57 7.96
C GLU A 63 -1.22 13.10 8.08
N MET A 64 -1.78 12.54 7.00
CA MET A 64 -1.98 11.11 6.88
C MET A 64 -0.69 10.42 6.43
N ALA A 65 -0.39 9.27 7.03
CA ALA A 65 0.68 8.39 6.55
C ALA A 65 0.32 7.82 5.17
N VAL A 66 1.04 8.27 4.13
CA VAL A 66 0.91 7.76 2.75
C VAL A 66 2.08 6.83 2.39
N SER A 67 3.17 6.84 3.17
CA SER A 67 4.31 5.95 3.02
C SER A 67 3.90 4.49 3.19
N HIS A 68 4.25 3.65 2.22
CA HIS A 68 3.95 2.20 2.19
C HIS A 68 2.47 1.82 2.08
N LEU A 69 1.60 2.77 1.71
CA LEU A 69 0.20 2.47 1.52
C LEU A 69 0.00 1.49 0.35
N ARG A 70 -0.68 0.38 0.59
CA ARG A 70 -1.17 -0.49 -0.47
C ARG A 70 -2.36 0.18 -1.15
N LEU A 71 -2.18 0.54 -2.42
CA LEU A 71 -3.23 1.13 -3.23
C LEU A 71 -4.41 0.16 -3.34
N SER A 72 -5.60 0.60 -2.92
CA SER A 72 -6.87 -0.11 -3.09
C SER A 72 -7.92 0.83 -3.68
N VAL A 73 -8.93 0.26 -4.34
CA VAL A 73 -10.08 1.00 -4.89
C VAL A 73 -10.75 1.84 -3.80
N SER A 74 -11.11 1.20 -2.68
CA SER A 74 -11.80 1.86 -1.57
C SER A 74 -10.99 3.01 -0.96
N TRP A 75 -9.67 2.85 -0.87
CA TRP A 75 -8.81 3.89 -0.33
C TRP A 75 -8.70 5.07 -1.31
N LEU A 76 -8.50 4.80 -2.60
CA LEU A 76 -8.37 5.82 -3.65
C LEU A 76 -9.67 6.63 -3.78
N GLN A 77 -10.80 5.95 -3.83
CA GLN A 77 -12.12 6.59 -3.89
C GLN A 77 -12.35 7.48 -2.66
N ARG A 78 -11.95 7.04 -1.45
CA ARG A 78 -12.11 7.84 -0.24
C ARG A 78 -11.31 9.14 -0.29
N ILE A 79 -10.03 9.08 -0.66
CA ILE A 79 -9.18 10.29 -0.72
C ILE A 79 -9.62 11.24 -1.83
N GLN A 80 -9.96 10.70 -3.01
CA GLN A 80 -10.51 11.46 -4.12
C GLN A 80 -11.84 12.14 -3.74
N THR A 81 -12.74 11.42 -3.06
CA THR A 81 -14.02 11.96 -2.59
C THR A 81 -13.84 13.16 -1.68
N VAL A 82 -12.94 13.06 -0.70
CA VAL A 82 -12.63 14.17 0.22
C VAL A 82 -12.12 15.37 -0.57
N PHE A 83 -11.21 15.14 -1.51
CA PHE A 83 -10.56 16.19 -2.27
C PHE A 83 -11.49 16.88 -3.27
N ARG A 84 -12.25 16.12 -4.09
CA ARG A 84 -13.23 16.73 -5.01
C ARG A 84 -14.28 17.54 -4.26
N ASN A 85 -14.73 17.07 -3.11
CA ASN A 85 -15.74 17.77 -2.34
C ASN A 85 -15.18 19.09 -1.77
N ALA A 86 -13.88 19.16 -1.46
CA ALA A 86 -13.25 20.42 -1.05
C ALA A 86 -13.28 21.46 -2.17
N TRP A 87 -12.87 21.09 -3.38
CA TRP A 87 -12.91 21.98 -4.55
C TRP A 87 -14.33 22.41 -4.92
N ALA A 88 -15.28 21.47 -4.91
CA ALA A 88 -16.68 21.77 -5.22
C ALA A 88 -17.33 22.69 -4.17
N LEU A 89 -17.06 22.47 -2.88
CA LEU A 89 -17.60 23.32 -1.80
C LEU A 89 -17.03 24.74 -1.81
N CYS A 90 -15.79 24.91 -2.26
CA CYS A 90 -15.19 26.23 -2.48
C CYS A 90 -15.65 26.91 -3.79
N GLY A 91 -16.56 26.30 -4.54
CA GLY A 91 -17.10 26.87 -5.78
C GLY A 91 -16.10 26.91 -6.94
N ALA A 92 -15.05 26.11 -6.90
CA ALA A 92 -13.97 26.19 -7.88
C ALA A 92 -14.28 25.50 -9.22
N ALA A 93 -15.03 24.40 -9.17
CA ALA A 93 -15.40 23.60 -10.33
C ALA A 93 -16.67 22.79 -10.06
N HIS A 94 -17.37 22.38 -11.11
CA HIS A 94 -18.53 21.52 -11.01
C HIS A 94 -18.15 20.11 -10.52
N LEU A 95 -18.92 19.60 -9.55
CA LEU A 95 -18.71 18.26 -8.99
C LEU A 95 -18.72 17.16 -10.05
N ASN A 96 -19.46 17.33 -11.15
CA ASN A 96 -19.51 16.38 -12.25
C ASN A 96 -18.15 16.22 -12.95
N ASN A 97 -17.46 17.33 -13.23
CA ASN A 97 -16.16 17.32 -13.89
C ASN A 97 -15.08 16.70 -13.00
N LEU A 98 -15.11 17.02 -11.70
CA LEU A 98 -14.23 16.38 -10.72
C LEU A 98 -14.48 14.87 -10.59
N LYS A 99 -15.75 14.42 -10.63
CA LYS A 99 -16.08 12.97 -10.64
C LYS A 99 -15.60 12.28 -11.91
N ALA A 100 -15.68 12.94 -13.06
CA ALA A 100 -15.18 12.40 -14.32
C ALA A 100 -13.66 12.22 -14.27
N PHE A 101 -12.95 13.22 -13.76
CA PHE A 101 -11.50 13.15 -13.50
C PHE A 101 -11.15 11.98 -12.58
N ASP A 102 -11.82 11.87 -11.43
CA ASP A 102 -11.59 10.79 -10.45
C ASP A 102 -11.78 9.40 -11.08
N LYS A 103 -12.87 9.21 -11.84
CA LYS A 103 -13.19 7.96 -12.53
C LYS A 103 -12.12 7.60 -13.56
N ARG A 104 -11.59 8.59 -14.29
CA ARG A 104 -10.51 8.38 -15.26
C ARG A 104 -9.22 7.95 -14.57
N VAL A 105 -8.85 8.59 -13.46
CA VAL A 105 -7.69 8.20 -12.65
C VAL A 105 -7.85 6.79 -12.11
N GLU A 106 -9.03 6.45 -11.56
CA GLU A 106 -9.31 5.13 -11.01
C GLU A 106 -9.17 4.03 -12.07
N HIS A 107 -9.77 4.24 -13.25
CA HIS A 107 -9.71 3.29 -14.36
C HIS A 107 -8.28 3.01 -14.83
N LEU A 108 -7.42 4.04 -14.86
CA LEU A 108 -6.03 3.91 -15.29
C LEU A 108 -5.13 3.33 -14.18
N ALA A 109 -5.33 3.76 -12.94
CA ALA A 109 -4.48 3.37 -11.82
C ALA A 109 -4.76 1.94 -11.31
N LEU A 110 -5.97 1.43 -11.54
CA LEU A 110 -6.43 0.13 -11.05
C LEU A 110 -6.97 -0.70 -12.23
N PRO A 111 -6.09 -1.14 -13.16
CA PRO A 111 -6.52 -1.94 -14.30
C PRO A 111 -7.13 -3.26 -13.85
N ASP A 112 -8.07 -3.77 -14.64
CA ASP A 112 -8.69 -5.06 -14.40
C ASP A 112 -7.63 -6.16 -14.37
N ARG A 113 -7.72 -7.05 -13.37
CA ARG A 113 -6.69 -8.06 -13.10
C ARG A 113 -6.75 -9.25 -14.06
N ALA A 114 -7.64 -9.21 -15.05
CA ALA A 114 -7.76 -10.21 -16.09
C ALA A 114 -6.43 -10.41 -16.83
N ASP A 115 -5.67 -9.33 -17.07
CA ASP A 115 -4.37 -9.38 -17.73
C ASP A 115 -3.22 -9.53 -16.73
N SER A 116 -2.91 -10.78 -16.38
CA SER A 116 -1.86 -11.16 -15.43
C SER A 116 -0.46 -10.60 -15.77
N SER A 117 -0.19 -10.28 -17.04
CA SER A 117 1.11 -9.82 -17.54
C SER A 117 1.44 -8.36 -17.18
N LEU A 118 0.44 -7.53 -16.85
CA LEU A 118 0.61 -6.11 -16.57
C LEU A 118 0.53 -5.82 -15.06
N LYS A 119 1.36 -4.90 -14.59
CA LYS A 119 1.27 -4.28 -13.26
C LYS A 119 0.66 -2.89 -13.39
N GLY A 120 -0.25 -2.56 -12.47
CA GLY A 120 -0.69 -1.18 -12.27
C GLY A 120 0.42 -0.31 -11.66
N PRO A 121 0.23 1.03 -11.66
CA PRO A 121 1.16 1.97 -11.05
C PRO A 121 1.30 1.71 -9.55
N THR A 122 2.50 1.95 -9.04
CA THR A 122 2.78 1.99 -7.60
C THR A 122 2.20 3.26 -6.97
N THR A 123 2.01 3.24 -5.65
CA THR A 123 1.55 4.43 -4.90
C THR A 123 2.45 5.65 -5.13
N GLN A 124 3.77 5.45 -5.23
CA GLN A 124 4.71 6.54 -5.50
C GLN A 124 4.56 7.11 -6.91
N GLU A 125 4.35 6.25 -7.91
CA GLU A 125 4.08 6.69 -9.29
C GLU A 125 2.76 7.43 -9.39
N LEU A 126 1.73 6.98 -8.67
CA LEU A 126 0.44 7.65 -8.62
C LEU A 126 0.53 9.03 -7.96
N LEU A 127 1.30 9.18 -6.88
CA LEU A 127 1.57 10.47 -6.25
C LEU A 127 2.34 11.42 -7.17
N ALA A 128 3.34 10.91 -7.88
CA ALA A 128 4.12 11.70 -8.84
C ALA A 128 3.25 12.13 -10.03
N ALA A 129 2.40 11.24 -10.53
CA ALA A 129 1.45 11.52 -11.60
C ALA A 129 0.44 12.59 -11.15
N ASP A 130 -0.19 12.42 -9.99
CA ASP A 130 -1.16 13.37 -9.43
C ASP A 130 -0.55 14.77 -9.29
N ARG A 131 0.69 14.87 -8.77
CA ARG A 131 1.41 16.15 -8.72
C ARG A 131 1.62 16.76 -10.11
N LYS A 132 2.08 15.97 -11.08
CA LYS A 132 2.36 16.45 -12.44
C LYS A 132 1.08 16.92 -13.13
N ILE A 133 -0.01 16.18 -12.99
CA ILE A 133 -1.32 16.50 -13.55
C ILE A 133 -1.86 17.81 -12.98
N TRP A 134 -1.82 17.98 -11.65
CA TRP A 134 -2.29 19.21 -11.02
C TRP A 134 -1.41 20.42 -11.35
N ASN A 135 -0.12 20.23 -11.62
CA ASN A 135 0.73 21.29 -12.17
C ASN A 135 0.31 21.67 -13.59
N THR A 136 -0.08 20.70 -14.43
CA THR A 136 -0.65 20.99 -15.76
C THR A 136 -1.97 21.76 -15.64
N ILE A 137 -2.86 21.34 -14.75
CA ILE A 137 -4.13 22.05 -14.47
C ILE A 137 -3.85 23.48 -13.99
N SER A 138 -2.88 23.66 -13.08
CA SER A 138 -2.45 24.97 -12.61
C SER A 138 -1.90 25.85 -13.73
N SER A 139 -1.11 25.29 -14.64
CA SER A 139 -0.58 26.01 -15.81
C SER A 139 -1.70 26.45 -16.77
N LEU A 140 -2.72 25.62 -16.96
CA LEU A 140 -3.89 25.96 -17.78
C LEU A 140 -4.69 27.09 -17.12
N ALA A 141 -4.96 26.97 -15.81
CA ALA A 141 -5.65 28.02 -15.05
C ALA A 141 -4.88 29.35 -15.09
N ALA A 142 -3.55 29.31 -14.98
CA ALA A 142 -2.70 30.50 -15.10
C ALA A 142 -2.74 31.13 -16.52
N SER A 143 -3.13 30.36 -17.53
CA SER A 143 -3.32 30.83 -18.91
C SER A 143 -4.72 31.38 -19.16
N GLY A 144 -5.54 31.54 -18.11
CA GLY A 144 -6.90 32.10 -18.17
C GLY A 144 -8.02 31.07 -18.30
N TRP A 145 -7.71 29.76 -18.27
CA TRP A 145 -8.73 28.72 -18.35
C TRP A 145 -9.49 28.62 -17.03
N SER A 146 -10.80 28.35 -17.11
CA SER A 146 -11.54 27.95 -15.90
C SER A 146 -11.05 26.58 -15.42
N LEU A 147 -11.24 26.30 -14.12
CA LEU A 147 -10.85 25.00 -13.57
C LEU A 147 -11.64 23.85 -14.23
N ASP A 148 -12.90 24.09 -14.60
CA ASP A 148 -13.74 23.12 -15.30
C ASP A 148 -13.19 22.78 -16.70
N GLU A 149 -12.79 23.79 -17.48
CA GLU A 149 -12.16 23.57 -18.79
C GLU A 149 -10.81 22.86 -18.66
N ALA A 150 -9.99 23.26 -17.68
CA ALA A 150 -8.70 22.62 -17.44
C ALA A 150 -8.85 21.15 -17.00
N LEU A 151 -9.85 20.85 -16.17
CA LEU A 151 -10.18 19.47 -15.77
C LEU A 151 -10.67 18.66 -16.97
N TYR A 152 -11.55 19.22 -17.80
CA TYR A 152 -12.06 18.55 -18.99
C TYR A 152 -10.94 18.25 -20.00
N GLU A 153 -10.08 19.24 -20.27
CA GLU A 153 -8.91 19.13 -21.14
C GLU A 153 -8.00 17.98 -20.73
N VAL A 154 -7.63 17.91 -19.44
CA VAL A 154 -6.73 16.85 -18.95
C VAL A 154 -7.41 15.48 -18.88
N THR A 155 -8.73 15.45 -18.65
CA THR A 155 -9.49 14.19 -18.51
C THR A 155 -9.81 13.54 -19.85
N SER A 156 -10.20 14.36 -20.84
CA SER A 156 -10.84 13.90 -22.07
C SER A 156 -9.99 14.12 -23.32
N ILE A 157 -9.20 15.19 -23.37
CA ILE A 157 -8.49 15.61 -24.59
C ILE A 157 -7.03 15.17 -24.54
N ARG A 158 -6.33 15.45 -23.44
CA ARG A 158 -4.90 15.12 -23.30
C ARG A 158 -4.69 13.67 -22.91
N SER A 159 -3.62 13.09 -23.45
CA SER A 159 -3.16 11.75 -23.07
C SER A 159 -2.31 11.74 -21.80
N ASP A 160 -2.10 12.88 -21.12
CA ASP A 160 -1.21 13.01 -19.96
C ASP A 160 -1.52 11.98 -18.86
N LEU A 161 -2.79 11.87 -18.48
CA LEU A 161 -3.28 10.89 -17.50
C LEU A 161 -2.94 9.46 -17.93
N ALA A 162 -3.24 9.11 -19.18
CA ALA A 162 -3.00 7.77 -19.72
C ALA A 162 -1.50 7.45 -19.77
N ASN A 163 -0.67 8.41 -20.20
CA ASN A 163 0.78 8.24 -20.32
C ASN A 163 1.46 8.03 -18.96
N LEU A 164 1.01 8.73 -17.92
CA LEU A 164 1.59 8.66 -16.58
C LEU A 164 1.14 7.42 -15.81
N LEU A 165 -0.09 6.97 -16.03
CA LEU A 165 -0.71 5.88 -15.28
C LEU A 165 -0.82 4.57 -16.07
N GLN A 166 -0.21 4.49 -17.26
CA GLN A 166 -0.23 3.29 -18.09
C GLN A 166 0.23 2.03 -17.31
N PRO A 167 -0.51 0.91 -17.42
CA PRO A 167 -0.06 -0.38 -16.94
C PRO A 167 1.28 -0.75 -17.59
N ARG A 168 2.20 -1.32 -16.81
CA ARG A 168 3.54 -1.68 -17.31
C ARG A 168 3.71 -3.19 -17.30
N PRO A 169 4.54 -3.76 -18.19
CA PRO A 169 4.90 -5.17 -18.10
C PRO A 169 5.45 -5.51 -16.71
N ARG A 170 4.99 -6.63 -16.15
CA ARG A 170 5.66 -7.21 -14.99
C ARG A 170 7.05 -7.67 -15.43
N PRO A 171 8.12 -7.34 -14.67
CA PRO A 171 9.41 -7.91 -14.96
C PRO A 171 9.28 -9.45 -14.93
N PRO A 172 9.99 -10.17 -15.83
CA PRO A 172 10.01 -11.62 -15.76
C PRO A 172 10.45 -12.04 -14.35
N PRO A 173 9.91 -13.14 -13.81
CA PRO A 173 10.34 -13.64 -12.51
C PRO A 173 11.85 -13.78 -12.55
N THR A 174 12.52 -13.19 -11.55
CA THR A 174 13.97 -13.25 -11.45
C THR A 174 14.37 -14.72 -11.60
N PRO A 175 15.24 -15.07 -12.56
CA PRO A 175 15.74 -16.43 -12.65
C PRO A 175 16.31 -16.80 -11.28
N PRO A 176 16.15 -18.06 -10.82
CA PRO A 176 16.63 -18.49 -9.52
C PRO A 176 18.06 -17.99 -9.34
N GLY A 177 18.24 -17.00 -8.45
CA GLY A 177 19.55 -16.42 -8.24
C GLY A 177 20.51 -17.54 -7.85
N PRO A 178 21.77 -17.52 -8.32
CA PRO A 178 22.73 -18.49 -7.85
C PRO A 178 22.76 -18.41 -6.33
N ASN A 179 22.46 -19.54 -5.67
CA ASN A 179 22.43 -19.70 -4.21
C ASN A 179 23.59 -18.92 -3.58
N ARG A 180 23.33 -17.73 -3.02
CA ARG A 180 24.32 -17.02 -2.21
C ARG A 180 24.47 -17.82 -0.93
N ARG A 181 25.52 -18.64 -0.90
CA ARG A 181 26.06 -19.22 0.33
C ARG A 181 26.36 -18.08 1.33
N PRO A 182 26.20 -18.30 2.64
CA PRO A 182 26.64 -17.36 3.64
C PRO A 182 28.16 -17.26 3.54
N ASN A 183 28.68 -16.11 3.14
CA ASN A 183 30.12 -15.87 3.14
C ASN A 183 30.49 -15.11 4.41
N GLY A 184 30.81 -15.87 5.46
CA GLY A 184 31.95 -15.52 6.30
C GLY A 184 33.14 -16.34 5.79
N GLY A 185 34.13 -15.67 5.17
CA GLY A 185 35.43 -16.29 4.85
C GLY A 185 35.85 -16.25 3.38
N LYS A 186 36.55 -15.19 2.99
CA LYS A 186 37.46 -15.04 1.83
C LYS A 186 37.70 -16.31 0.97
N GLY A 187 37.19 -16.30 -0.27
CA GLY A 187 37.84 -16.94 -1.42
C GLY A 187 37.21 -18.23 -2.01
N LYS A 188 36.69 -18.09 -3.24
CA LYS A 188 36.64 -19.06 -4.37
C LYS A 188 36.35 -20.57 -4.09
N GLY A 189 35.18 -21.01 -4.57
CA GLY A 189 35.10 -22.17 -5.48
C GLY A 189 34.46 -23.47 -4.98
N ARG A 190 33.45 -23.91 -5.75
CA ARG A 190 33.00 -25.28 -6.06
C ARG A 190 32.38 -26.16 -4.95
N GLY A 191 31.14 -26.58 -5.22
CA GLY A 191 30.40 -27.58 -4.46
C GLY A 191 30.50 -28.99 -5.03
N LYS A 192 30.15 -29.96 -4.18
CA LYS A 192 29.50 -31.23 -4.54
C LYS A 192 28.34 -31.41 -3.57
N GLY A 193 27.13 -31.57 -4.08
CA GLY A 193 25.91 -31.71 -3.28
C GLY A 193 24.77 -32.22 -4.14
N LEU A 194 24.43 -33.48 -3.89
CA LEU A 194 23.43 -34.31 -4.55
C LEU A 194 22.04 -33.66 -4.66
N GLN A 195 21.34 -34.10 -5.71
CA GLN A 195 19.95 -33.85 -6.08
C GLN A 195 18.96 -34.02 -4.91
N LYS A 196 17.94 -33.16 -4.86
CA LYS A 196 16.64 -33.48 -4.24
C LYS A 196 15.46 -32.84 -5.01
N PRO A 197 14.28 -33.46 -4.94
CA PRO A 197 13.28 -33.50 -6.02
C PRO A 197 12.11 -32.54 -5.83
N ASP A 198 11.25 -32.53 -6.84
CA ASP A 198 10.07 -31.70 -7.11
C ASP A 198 9.17 -31.38 -5.90
N SER A 199 8.80 -30.10 -5.79
CA SER A 199 7.80 -29.61 -4.85
C SER A 199 6.42 -29.47 -5.53
N PRO A 200 5.35 -30.12 -5.02
CA PRO A 200 4.00 -29.84 -5.48
C PRO A 200 3.41 -28.62 -4.75
N SER A 201 2.65 -27.84 -5.51
CA SER A 201 1.83 -26.74 -5.00
C SER A 201 0.72 -27.29 -4.09
N LYS A 202 0.50 -26.68 -2.91
CA LYS A 202 -0.76 -26.69 -2.13
C LYS A 202 -0.65 -25.68 -0.97
N SER A 203 -1.72 -24.92 -0.79
CA SER A 203 -1.99 -23.88 0.22
C SER A 203 -1.18 -23.95 1.51
N ASP A 204 -0.52 -22.83 1.87
CA ASP A 204 0.37 -22.70 3.04
C ASP A 204 -0.37 -22.51 4.39
N SER A 205 -1.66 -22.87 4.47
CA SER A 205 -2.46 -22.77 5.69
C SER A 205 -2.21 -23.96 6.63
N TRP A 206 -2.10 -23.69 7.93
CA TRP A 206 -2.03 -24.71 8.97
C TRP A 206 -3.43 -25.29 9.22
N PRO A 207 -3.66 -26.61 9.03
CA PRO A 207 -4.97 -27.21 9.24
C PRO A 207 -5.48 -27.07 10.69
N SER A 208 -6.78 -26.83 10.87
CA SER A 208 -7.39 -26.62 12.20
C SER A 208 -7.30 -27.85 13.13
N ASN A 209 -7.15 -29.04 12.55
CA ASN A 209 -6.96 -30.30 13.28
C ASN A 209 -5.50 -30.53 13.71
N TRP A 210 -4.57 -29.63 13.38
CA TRP A 210 -3.15 -29.74 13.73
C TRP A 210 -2.77 -28.88 14.94
N VAL A 211 -2.14 -29.48 15.95
CA VAL A 211 -1.61 -28.78 17.13
C VAL A 211 -0.22 -28.19 16.85
N LEU A 212 0.07 -27.03 17.45
CA LEU A 212 1.38 -26.37 17.32
C LEU A 212 2.44 -26.94 18.28
N LYS A 213 2.01 -27.62 19.34
CA LYS A 213 2.85 -28.20 20.38
C LYS A 213 2.35 -29.60 20.71
N ALA A 214 3.28 -30.55 20.88
CA ALA A 214 3.00 -31.86 21.45
C ALA A 214 4.10 -32.20 22.46
N LYS A 215 3.74 -32.85 23.58
CA LYS A 215 4.67 -33.22 24.66
C LYS A 215 5.57 -32.06 25.11
N GLY A 216 4.99 -30.86 25.25
CA GLY A 216 5.69 -29.64 25.69
C GLY A 216 6.66 -29.00 24.67
N LYS A 217 6.89 -29.62 23.50
CA LYS A 217 7.80 -29.11 22.47
C LYS A 217 7.04 -28.55 21.27
N VAL A 218 7.56 -27.48 20.66
CA VAL A 218 7.00 -26.88 19.43
C VAL A 218 7.30 -27.80 18.25
N LEU A 219 6.28 -28.09 17.44
CA LEU A 219 6.39 -29.03 16.32
C LEU A 219 7.02 -28.39 15.09
N CYS A 220 7.85 -29.17 14.39
CA CYS A 220 8.46 -28.74 13.14
C CYS A 220 7.40 -28.70 12.02
N LYS A 221 7.05 -27.50 11.54
CA LYS A 221 6.06 -27.33 10.46
C LYS A 221 6.46 -28.04 9.16
N ARG A 222 7.76 -28.08 8.86
CA ARG A 222 8.29 -28.77 7.66
C ARG A 222 8.26 -30.29 7.82
N TYR A 223 8.48 -30.79 9.03
CA TYR A 223 8.39 -32.23 9.32
C TYR A 223 6.98 -32.74 9.06
N GLN A 224 5.94 -31.99 9.46
CA GLN A 224 4.54 -32.40 9.24
C GLN A 224 4.18 -32.63 7.78
N ARG A 225 4.92 -32.02 6.85
CA ARG A 225 4.71 -32.10 5.41
C ARG A 225 5.73 -33.01 4.72
N ASN A 226 6.54 -33.79 5.46
CA ASN A 226 7.67 -34.56 4.95
C ASN A 226 8.77 -33.74 4.24
N LEU A 227 8.92 -32.47 4.63
CA LEU A 227 9.88 -31.52 4.02
C LEU A 227 11.05 -31.17 4.94
N CYS A 228 11.17 -31.79 6.12
CA CYS A 228 12.30 -31.56 7.03
C CYS A 228 13.42 -32.57 6.77
N ALA A 229 14.58 -32.10 6.34
CA ALA A 229 15.78 -32.93 6.12
C ALA A 229 16.91 -32.65 7.13
N LEU A 230 16.61 -31.93 8.22
CA LEU A 230 17.61 -31.57 9.23
C LEU A 230 17.76 -32.74 10.24
N PRO A 231 18.96 -33.32 10.42
CA PRO A 231 19.18 -34.40 11.38
C PRO A 231 19.03 -33.93 12.83
N ASN A 232 19.46 -32.69 13.12
CA ASN A 232 19.33 -32.06 14.43
C ASN A 232 18.33 -30.90 14.38
N CYS A 233 17.05 -31.20 14.15
CA CYS A 233 16.02 -30.16 14.10
C CYS A 233 15.76 -29.57 15.50
N LYS A 234 15.76 -28.22 15.60
CA LYS A 234 15.41 -27.49 16.83
C LYS A 234 13.98 -27.76 17.31
N PHE A 235 13.09 -28.18 16.40
CA PHE A 235 11.68 -28.41 16.65
C PHE A 235 11.37 -29.90 16.69
N ALA A 236 10.38 -30.31 17.48
CA ALA A 236 10.05 -31.71 17.65
C ALA A 236 9.45 -32.34 16.38
N HIS A 237 9.90 -33.56 16.08
CA HIS A 237 9.44 -34.41 14.98
C HIS A 237 8.35 -35.38 15.45
N LEU A 238 7.22 -34.83 15.92
CA LEU A 238 6.05 -35.58 16.36
C LEU A 238 4.84 -35.20 15.51
N CYS A 239 3.90 -36.12 15.32
CA CYS A 239 2.69 -35.88 14.52
C CYS A 239 1.86 -34.73 15.09
N ALA A 240 1.50 -33.77 14.23
CA ALA A 240 0.70 -32.62 14.62
C ALA A 240 -0.80 -32.91 14.72
N VAL A 241 -1.29 -34.08 14.32
CA VAL A 241 -2.73 -34.36 14.44
C VAL A 241 -3.14 -34.46 15.91
N ARG A 242 -4.20 -33.74 16.28
CA ARG A 242 -4.72 -33.68 17.65
C ARG A 242 -4.97 -35.09 18.18
N GLY A 243 -4.31 -35.45 19.28
CA GLY A 243 -4.45 -36.76 19.94
C GLY A 243 -3.47 -37.85 19.49
N CYS A 244 -2.67 -37.62 18.45
CA CYS A 244 -1.72 -38.63 17.95
C CYS A 244 -0.36 -38.58 18.68
N GLY A 245 0.43 -37.52 18.47
CA GLY A 245 1.70 -37.31 19.18
C GLY A 245 2.78 -38.40 19.01
N LYS A 246 2.64 -39.31 18.03
CA LYS A 246 3.59 -40.37 17.67
C LYS A 246 4.70 -39.86 16.72
N GLU A 247 5.74 -40.66 16.53
CA GLU A 247 6.93 -40.34 15.70
C GLU A 247 6.70 -40.58 14.20
N HIS A 248 5.73 -39.88 13.62
CA HIS A 248 5.50 -39.79 12.18
C HIS A 248 5.04 -38.37 11.82
N CYS A 249 5.07 -38.00 10.54
CA CYS A 249 4.57 -36.71 10.09
C CYS A 249 3.03 -36.71 9.99
N ALA A 250 2.38 -35.55 10.10
CA ALA A 250 0.92 -35.47 9.97
C ALA A 250 0.39 -35.93 8.60
N VAL A 251 1.16 -35.83 7.51
CA VAL A 251 0.76 -36.32 6.17
C VAL A 251 0.70 -37.84 6.10
N ASP A 252 1.46 -38.55 6.93
CA ASP A 252 1.45 -40.01 7.00
C ASP A 252 0.53 -40.53 8.12
N HIS A 253 -0.29 -39.66 8.72
CA HIS A 253 -1.15 -40.08 9.83
C HIS A 253 -2.20 -41.13 9.43
N ASP A 254 -2.82 -40.96 8.26
CA ASP A 254 -3.85 -41.86 7.75
C ASP A 254 -3.26 -43.16 7.16
N LYS A 255 -1.93 -43.17 6.92
CA LYS A 255 -1.18 -44.38 6.58
C LYS A 255 -0.89 -45.13 7.88
N LYS A 256 -1.91 -45.85 8.37
CA LYS A 256 -1.89 -46.69 9.58
C LYS A 256 -0.48 -47.23 9.92
N PRO A 257 0.05 -46.92 11.11
CA PRO A 257 0.89 -47.86 11.83
C PRO A 257 -0.01 -48.61 12.82
N SER A 258 -0.27 -49.88 12.52
CA SER A 258 -0.68 -50.86 13.55
C SER A 258 0.33 -50.88 14.68
#